data_AF-A0A327HHD5-F1
#
_entry.id   AF-A0A327HHD5-F1
#
_cell.length_a   1.000
_cell.length_b   1.000
_cell.length_c   1.000
_cell.angle_alpha   90.00
_cell.angle_beta   90.00
_cell.angle_gamma   90.00
#
_symmetry.space_group_name_H-M   'P 1'
#
loop_
_entity.id
_entity.type
_entity.pdbx_description
1 polymer ?
#
loop_
_entity_poly.entity_id
_entity_poly.type
_entity_poly.pdbx_seq_one_letter_code
_entity_poly.pdbx_strand_id
1 'polypeptide(L)'
;WEGELPEKSLEELDKILQGWLNLMVSEKTLVRFCRKAILEGIEEGFILQEKWYPVDYKKQFIEQLSGNDLERKAVTKLFEIIPNRGFSINLEGEVDWKETSQVINLKSNSIHVLLISMWEEFGLELLDELFGITGEKANDIYLKQLKKKEAFGNFLRRIDKITDIQKTLEKFPWQNIEFEGPCGVAHALVMLARSESVGVSCTYATKIRGSLEEEALAWCWLLIHKKNSGKDWKFNPSARDLGGDWTSSLSDLWEESAKVGKEGAQGYADKMNKLQKTTGTQHKLPEF
;
A
#
# COMPACT_ATOMS: atom_id res chain seq x y z
N TRP A 1 34.23 -8.07 -8.59
CA TRP A 1 34.12 -8.86 -9.83
C TRP A 1 34.92 -10.12 -9.59
N GLU A 2 34.32 -11.29 -9.78
CA GLU A 2 34.97 -12.60 -9.50
C GLU A 2 35.33 -13.37 -10.79
N GLY A 3 35.05 -12.83 -11.98
CA GLY A 3 35.42 -13.42 -13.26
C GLY A 3 36.60 -12.73 -13.96
N GLU A 4 36.90 -13.13 -15.19
CA GLU A 4 37.76 -12.36 -16.08
C GLU A 4 37.06 -11.06 -16.48
N LEU A 5 37.81 -9.96 -16.60
CA LEU A 5 37.24 -8.68 -17.03
C LEU A 5 36.74 -8.81 -18.47
N PRO A 6 35.56 -8.26 -18.80
CA PRO A 6 35.08 -8.21 -20.18
C PRO A 6 36.13 -7.58 -21.10
N GLU A 7 36.26 -8.09 -22.33
CA GLU A 7 37.26 -7.61 -23.30
C GLU A 7 37.15 -6.09 -23.53
N LYS A 8 35.91 -5.60 -23.62
CA LYS A 8 35.60 -4.16 -23.70
C LYS A 8 36.15 -3.35 -22.52
N SER A 9 36.12 -3.90 -21.31
CA SER A 9 36.73 -3.26 -20.14
C SER A 9 38.25 -3.25 -20.22
N LEU A 10 38.86 -4.32 -20.73
CA LEU A 10 40.32 -4.41 -20.90
C LEU A 10 40.82 -3.40 -21.93
N GLU A 11 40.15 -3.29 -23.08
CA GLU A 11 40.48 -2.29 -24.11
C GLU A 11 40.40 -0.86 -23.58
N GLU A 12 39.35 -0.54 -22.83
CA GLU A 12 39.15 0.80 -22.30
C GLU A 12 40.12 1.11 -21.15
N LEU A 13 40.46 0.11 -20.33
CA LEU A 13 41.51 0.22 -19.34
C LEU A 13 42.88 0.51 -19.98
N ASP A 14 43.23 -0.17 -21.07
CA ASP A 14 44.49 0.07 -21.77
C ASP A 14 44.55 1.51 -22.29
N LYS A 15 43.49 2.02 -22.92
CA LYS A 15 43.42 3.43 -23.36
C LYS A 15 43.62 4.42 -22.20
N ILE A 16 43.00 4.17 -21.05
CA ILE A 16 43.14 5.01 -19.86
C ILE A 16 44.59 4.98 -19.33
N LEU A 17 45.19 3.80 -19.27
CA LEU A 17 46.58 3.62 -18.81
C LEU A 17 47.57 4.29 -19.76
N GLN A 18 47.39 4.13 -21.07
CA GLN A 18 48.18 4.84 -22.09
C GLN A 18 48.00 6.35 -21.98
N GLY A 19 46.78 6.84 -21.75
CA GLY A 19 46.52 8.27 -21.51
C GLY A 19 47.23 8.80 -20.26
N TRP A 20 47.33 8.00 -19.20
CA TRP A 20 48.08 8.35 -18.00
C TRP A 20 49.60 8.35 -18.22
N LEU A 21 50.14 7.31 -18.88
CA LEU A 21 51.56 7.24 -19.25
C LEU A 21 51.99 8.44 -20.12
N ASN A 22 51.08 8.91 -20.97
CA ASN A 22 51.28 10.09 -21.83
C ASN A 22 50.90 11.43 -21.15
N LEU A 23 50.65 11.44 -19.83
CA LEU A 23 50.31 12.63 -19.03
C LEU A 23 49.01 13.36 -19.44
N MET A 24 48.16 12.73 -20.26
CA MET A 24 46.85 13.25 -20.65
C MET A 24 45.77 13.02 -19.60
N VAL A 25 45.95 11.99 -18.75
CA VAL A 25 45.08 11.68 -17.63
C VAL A 25 45.81 11.96 -16.32
N SER A 26 45.19 12.71 -15.41
CA SER A 26 45.78 12.97 -14.10
C SER A 26 45.70 11.74 -13.19
N GLU A 27 46.74 11.50 -12.39
CA GLU A 27 46.77 10.40 -11.42
C GLU A 27 45.61 10.49 -10.40
N LYS A 28 45.20 11.71 -10.03
CA LYS A 28 44.05 11.96 -9.15
C LYS A 28 42.73 11.38 -9.69
N THR A 29 42.59 11.26 -11.01
CA THR A 29 41.37 10.76 -11.67
C THR A 29 41.50 9.33 -12.17
N LEU A 30 42.71 8.78 -12.20
CA LEU A 30 43.02 7.47 -12.79
C LEU A 30 42.15 6.35 -12.21
N VAL A 31 42.14 6.21 -10.88
CA VAL A 31 41.37 5.16 -10.18
C VAL A 31 39.89 5.22 -10.54
N ARG A 32 39.33 6.44 -10.61
CA ARG A 32 37.91 6.65 -10.95
C ARG A 32 37.62 6.23 -12.40
N PHE A 33 38.50 6.59 -13.33
CA PHE A 33 38.33 6.20 -14.75
C PHE A 33 38.48 4.69 -14.94
N CYS A 34 39.46 4.05 -14.29
CA CYS A 34 39.59 2.59 -14.34
C CYS A 34 38.34 1.88 -13.79
N ARG A 35 37.81 2.32 -12.64
CA ARG A 35 36.56 1.75 -12.11
C ARG A 35 35.40 1.93 -13.07
N LYS A 36 35.25 3.11 -13.66
CA LYS A 36 34.18 3.40 -14.62
C LYS A 36 34.28 2.48 -15.84
N ALA A 37 35.47 2.33 -16.43
CA ALA A 37 35.71 1.43 -17.56
C ALA A 37 35.40 -0.05 -17.25
N ILE A 38 35.75 -0.50 -16.04
CA ILE A 38 35.39 -1.85 -15.57
C ILE A 38 33.87 -1.99 -15.50
N LEU A 39 33.17 -1.06 -14.84
CA LEU A 39 31.72 -1.15 -14.65
C LEU A 39 30.93 -1.00 -15.95
N GLU A 40 31.45 -0.27 -16.95
CA GLU A 40 30.79 -0.07 -18.24
C GLU A 40 30.89 -1.28 -19.19
N GLY A 41 31.85 -2.18 -18.96
CA GLY A 41 31.95 -3.41 -19.73
C GLY A 41 31.17 -4.58 -19.13
N ILE A 42 30.61 -4.45 -17.93
CA ILE A 42 29.82 -5.50 -17.30
C ILE A 42 28.48 -5.65 -18.02
N GLU A 43 28.17 -6.87 -18.46
CA GLU A 43 26.95 -7.17 -19.22
C GLU A 43 25.84 -7.79 -18.37
N GLU A 44 26.14 -8.25 -17.16
CA GLU A 44 25.19 -8.94 -16.28
C GLU A 44 25.32 -8.55 -14.80
N GLY A 45 24.22 -8.70 -14.05
CA GLY A 45 24.14 -8.40 -12.63
C GLY A 45 23.65 -6.98 -12.32
N PHE A 46 23.97 -6.50 -11.12
CA PHE A 46 23.48 -5.22 -10.61
C PHE A 46 24.63 -4.31 -10.24
N ILE A 47 24.55 -3.05 -10.64
CA ILE A 47 25.51 -2.00 -10.28
C ILE A 47 24.77 -0.95 -9.47
N LEU A 48 25.24 -0.72 -8.25
CA LEU A 48 24.81 0.38 -7.41
C LEU A 48 25.98 1.34 -7.24
N GLN A 49 25.90 2.51 -7.87
CA GLN A 49 26.95 3.52 -7.88
C GLN A 49 28.28 2.95 -8.42
N GLU A 50 29.19 2.57 -7.53
CA GLU A 50 30.51 2.00 -7.84
C GLU A 50 30.65 0.54 -7.39
N LYS A 51 29.58 -0.08 -6.91
CA LYS A 51 29.58 -1.47 -6.42
C LYS A 51 28.79 -2.36 -7.36
N TRP A 52 29.38 -3.49 -7.73
CA TRP A 52 28.71 -4.53 -8.50
C TRP A 52 28.28 -5.69 -7.61
N TYR A 53 27.15 -6.29 -7.94
CA TYR A 53 26.55 -7.46 -7.30
C TYR A 53 26.24 -8.51 -8.38
N PRO A 54 26.60 -9.79 -8.15
CA PRO A 54 26.18 -10.88 -9.02
C PRO A 54 24.65 -11.01 -9.09
N VAL A 55 24.14 -11.69 -10.12
CA VAL A 55 22.70 -11.93 -10.30
C VAL A 55 22.08 -12.63 -9.08
N ASP A 56 22.79 -13.60 -8.51
CA ASP A 56 22.34 -14.36 -7.32
C ASP A 56 22.23 -13.50 -6.05
N TYR A 57 22.82 -12.30 -6.07
CA TYR A 57 22.86 -11.37 -4.95
C TYR A 57 21.77 -10.29 -5.05
N LYS A 58 20.74 -10.50 -5.90
CA LYS A 58 19.59 -9.59 -6.08
C LYS A 58 18.99 -9.11 -4.75
N LYS A 59 18.80 -10.01 -3.77
CA LYS A 59 18.25 -9.65 -2.46
C LYS A 59 19.15 -8.67 -1.71
N GLN A 60 20.45 -8.95 -1.66
CA GLN A 60 21.43 -8.09 -0.99
C GLN A 60 21.54 -6.73 -1.69
N PHE A 61 21.48 -6.70 -3.03
CA PHE A 61 21.41 -5.46 -3.79
C PHE A 61 20.20 -4.60 -3.38
N ILE A 62 19.00 -5.19 -3.31
CA ILE A 62 17.78 -4.49 -2.90
C ILE A 62 17.90 -3.99 -1.46
N GLU A 63 18.54 -4.73 -0.56
CA GLU A 63 18.79 -4.32 0.83
C GLU A 63 19.70 -3.07 0.93
N GLN A 64 20.59 -2.84 -0.03
CA GLN A 64 21.45 -1.65 -0.06
C GLN A 64 20.74 -0.37 -0.53
N LEU A 65 19.55 -0.50 -1.11
CA LEU A 65 18.75 0.66 -1.50
C LEU A 65 18.16 1.36 -0.25
N SER A 66 17.94 2.66 -0.35
CA SER A 66 17.32 3.50 0.67
C SER A 66 15.81 3.58 0.43
N GLY A 67 15.04 3.03 1.36
CA GLY A 67 13.58 3.00 1.34
C GLY A 67 13.01 2.07 2.41
N ASN A 68 11.69 2.10 2.58
CA ASN A 68 10.97 1.26 3.53
C ASN A 68 10.69 -0.15 2.99
N ASP A 69 10.20 -1.05 3.84
CA ASP A 69 9.98 -2.46 3.46
C ASP A 69 8.97 -2.65 2.32
N LEU A 70 7.93 -1.82 2.28
CA LEU A 70 6.93 -1.86 1.21
C LEU A 70 7.52 -1.37 -0.12
N GLU A 71 8.40 -0.37 -0.08
CA GLU A 71 9.17 0.08 -1.25
C GLU A 71 10.13 -1.00 -1.74
N ARG A 72 10.83 -1.72 -0.84
CA ARG A 72 11.70 -2.85 -1.22
C ARG A 72 10.91 -4.00 -1.84
N LYS A 73 9.73 -4.30 -1.31
CA LYS A 73 8.80 -5.27 -1.89
C LYS A 73 8.38 -4.85 -3.30
N ALA A 74 8.07 -3.57 -3.51
CA ALA A 74 7.75 -3.03 -4.83
C ALA A 74 8.90 -3.17 -5.83
N VAL A 75 10.15 -2.88 -5.42
CA VAL A 75 11.33 -3.08 -6.28
C VAL A 75 11.55 -4.55 -6.62
N THR A 76 11.33 -5.45 -5.66
CA THR A 76 11.44 -6.89 -5.90
C THR A 76 10.49 -7.32 -7.02
N LYS A 77 9.23 -6.88 -6.93
CA LYS A 77 8.19 -7.11 -7.95
C LYS A 77 8.50 -6.44 -9.27
N LEU A 78 8.98 -5.20 -9.27
CA LEU A 78 9.41 -4.50 -10.47
C LEU A 78 10.46 -5.31 -11.25
N PHE A 79 11.45 -5.88 -10.56
CA PHE A 79 12.48 -6.72 -11.18
C PHE A 79 12.00 -8.14 -11.54
N GLU A 80 10.81 -8.56 -11.13
CA GLU A 80 10.14 -9.77 -11.66
C GLU A 80 9.37 -9.43 -12.93
N ILE A 81 8.79 -8.22 -13.00
CA ILE A 81 8.05 -7.70 -14.15
C ILE A 81 8.97 -7.41 -15.33
N ILE A 82 10.09 -6.70 -15.11
CA ILE A 82 11.04 -6.35 -16.19
C ILE A 82 11.81 -7.62 -16.60
N PRO A 83 11.50 -8.24 -17.76
CA PRO A 83 12.12 -9.50 -18.11
C PRO A 83 13.42 -9.24 -18.89
N ASN A 84 14.54 -9.70 -18.33
CA ASN A 84 15.81 -9.93 -19.03
C ASN A 84 16.35 -8.73 -19.85
N ARG A 85 16.01 -7.51 -19.46
CA ARG A 85 16.47 -6.28 -20.11
C ARG A 85 17.26 -5.44 -19.12
N GLY A 86 18.50 -5.11 -19.49
CA GLY A 86 19.33 -4.19 -18.72
C GLY A 86 18.87 -2.75 -18.89
N PHE A 87 19.12 -1.93 -17.88
CA PHE A 87 18.87 -0.50 -17.94
C PHE A 87 19.78 0.24 -16.99
N SER A 88 19.95 1.54 -17.22
CA SER A 88 20.62 2.44 -16.27
C SER A 88 19.74 3.60 -15.90
N ILE A 89 19.78 3.99 -14.62
CA ILE A 89 19.09 5.18 -14.10
C ILE A 89 20.13 6.16 -13.55
N ASN A 90 20.13 7.39 -14.08
CA ASN A 90 21.00 8.45 -13.59
C ASN A 90 20.50 9.06 -12.27
N LEU A 91 21.14 10.13 -11.79
CA LEU A 91 20.75 10.76 -10.51
C LEU A 91 19.43 11.53 -10.63
N GLU A 92 19.10 11.96 -11.85
CA GLU A 92 17.91 12.70 -12.23
C GLU A 92 16.68 11.81 -12.45
N GLY A 93 16.89 10.49 -12.55
CA GLY A 93 15.83 9.50 -12.76
C GLY A 93 15.51 9.23 -14.24
N GLU A 94 16.38 9.62 -15.17
CA GLU A 94 16.25 9.25 -16.58
C GLU A 94 16.67 7.80 -16.78
N VAL A 95 15.87 7.04 -17.53
CA VAL A 95 16.09 5.63 -17.84
C VAL A 95 16.76 5.50 -19.20
N ASP A 96 17.90 4.83 -19.24
CA ASP A 96 18.59 4.42 -20.46
C ASP A 96 18.57 2.90 -20.58
N TRP A 97 17.76 2.40 -21.51
CA TRP A 97 17.57 0.97 -21.75
C TRP A 97 18.74 0.37 -22.52
N LYS A 98 19.24 -0.79 -22.09
CA LYS A 98 20.29 -1.53 -22.79
C LYS A 98 19.68 -2.49 -23.81
N GLU A 99 20.25 -2.54 -25.01
CA GLU A 99 19.79 -3.43 -26.09
C GLU A 99 20.39 -4.82 -25.98
N THR A 100 21.66 -4.93 -25.61
CA THR A 100 22.43 -6.18 -25.63
C THR A 100 22.82 -6.71 -24.24
N SER A 101 22.74 -5.87 -23.22
CA SER A 101 23.19 -6.17 -21.86
C SER A 101 21.99 -6.33 -20.91
N GLN A 102 22.13 -7.21 -19.93
CA GLN A 102 21.16 -7.45 -18.87
C GLN A 102 21.52 -6.74 -17.56
N VAL A 103 22.55 -5.91 -17.56
CA VAL A 103 23.01 -5.19 -16.37
C VAL A 103 21.99 -4.13 -15.94
N ILE A 104 21.69 -4.08 -14.64
CA ILE A 104 20.89 -3.01 -14.03
C ILE A 104 21.83 -2.06 -13.30
N ASN A 105 21.92 -0.80 -13.73
CA ASN A 105 22.87 0.18 -13.20
C ASN A 105 22.18 1.40 -12.61
N LEU A 106 22.16 1.50 -11.27
CA LEU A 106 21.56 2.60 -10.55
C LEU A 106 22.64 3.56 -10.04
N LYS A 107 22.60 4.82 -10.48
CA LYS A 107 23.51 5.86 -9.97
C LYS A 107 23.08 6.40 -8.60
N SER A 108 21.81 6.25 -8.24
CA SER A 108 21.27 6.57 -6.93
C SER A 108 20.92 5.29 -6.17
N ASN A 109 21.06 5.31 -4.85
CA ASN A 109 20.53 4.25 -3.98
C ASN A 109 19.09 4.49 -3.54
N SER A 110 18.45 5.58 -3.98
CA SER A 110 17.06 5.88 -3.62
C SER A 110 16.07 4.99 -4.35
N ILE A 111 15.28 4.20 -3.61
CA ILE A 111 14.17 3.44 -4.20
C ILE A 111 13.13 4.37 -4.83
N HIS A 112 12.91 5.54 -4.21
CA HIS A 112 11.97 6.51 -4.72
C HIS A 112 12.30 6.97 -6.14
N VAL A 113 13.58 7.22 -6.44
CA VAL A 113 14.03 7.60 -7.79
C VAL A 113 13.74 6.47 -8.76
N LEU A 114 14.16 5.24 -8.44
CA LEU A 114 13.90 4.05 -9.26
C LEU A 114 12.40 3.87 -9.57
N LEU A 115 11.54 3.95 -8.55
CA LEU A 115 10.10 3.75 -8.74
C LEU A 115 9.43 4.88 -9.53
N ILE A 116 9.85 6.15 -9.36
CA ILE A 116 9.36 7.25 -10.21
C ILE A 116 9.73 7.00 -11.66
N SER A 117 11.00 6.68 -11.92
CA SER A 117 11.53 6.48 -13.26
C SER A 117 10.82 5.34 -14.00
N MET A 118 10.43 4.32 -13.27
CA MET A 118 9.78 3.12 -13.82
C MET A 118 8.26 3.17 -13.79
N TRP A 119 7.68 4.21 -13.15
CA TRP A 119 6.24 4.28 -12.96
C TRP A 119 5.48 4.39 -14.27
N GLU A 120 5.97 5.19 -15.21
CA GLU A 120 5.29 5.44 -16.48
C GLU A 120 5.11 4.16 -17.30
N GLU A 121 6.10 3.26 -17.28
CA GLU A 121 6.06 2.02 -18.05
C GLU A 121 5.40 0.87 -17.27
N PHE A 122 5.71 0.72 -15.97
CA PHE A 122 5.33 -0.47 -15.19
C PHE A 122 4.33 -0.20 -14.06
N GLY A 123 3.83 1.03 -13.94
CA GLY A 123 3.01 1.44 -12.80
C GLY A 123 1.70 0.66 -12.68
N LEU A 124 1.05 0.35 -13.80
CA LEU A 124 -0.20 -0.44 -13.80
C LEU A 124 0.06 -1.90 -13.39
N GLU A 125 1.09 -2.53 -13.95
CA GLU A 125 1.46 -3.91 -13.61
C GLU A 125 1.89 -4.03 -12.14
N LEU A 126 2.61 -3.03 -11.62
CA LEU A 126 2.95 -2.96 -10.20
C LEU A 126 1.72 -2.86 -9.29
N LEU A 127 0.68 -2.11 -9.70
CA LEU A 127 -0.55 -2.00 -8.92
C LEU A 127 -1.30 -3.33 -8.86
N ASP A 128 -1.29 -4.08 -9.95
CA ASP A 128 -1.89 -5.41 -10.01
C ASP A 128 -1.10 -6.41 -9.14
N GLU A 129 0.20 -6.55 -9.38
CA GLU A 129 1.06 -7.51 -8.66
C GLU A 129 1.12 -7.26 -7.14
N LEU A 130 1.11 -6.00 -6.71
CA LEU A 130 1.22 -5.66 -5.28
C LEU A 130 -0.13 -5.67 -4.56
N PHE A 131 -1.19 -5.19 -5.22
CA PHE A 131 -2.45 -4.86 -4.57
C PHE A 131 -3.67 -5.53 -5.20
N GLY A 132 -3.55 -6.14 -6.38
CA GLY A 132 -4.66 -6.69 -7.16
C GLY A 132 -5.60 -5.62 -7.71
N ILE A 133 -5.09 -4.40 -7.96
CA ILE A 133 -5.90 -3.28 -8.45
C ILE A 133 -5.78 -3.21 -9.96
N THR A 134 -6.90 -3.44 -10.66
CA THR A 134 -6.98 -3.41 -12.12
C THR A 134 -8.10 -2.47 -12.62
N GLY A 135 -8.21 -2.31 -13.93
CA GLY A 135 -9.28 -1.54 -14.59
C GLY A 135 -9.21 -0.02 -14.36
N GLU A 136 -10.37 0.65 -14.36
CA GLU A 136 -10.45 2.12 -14.27
C GLU A 136 -9.85 2.67 -12.97
N LYS A 137 -10.04 1.97 -11.85
CA LYS A 137 -9.46 2.36 -10.56
C LYS A 137 -7.92 2.36 -10.61
N ALA A 138 -7.31 1.40 -11.30
CA ALA A 138 -5.86 1.36 -11.48
C ALA A 138 -5.38 2.56 -12.30
N ASN A 139 -6.05 2.86 -13.42
CA ASN A 139 -5.75 4.01 -14.28
C ASN A 139 -5.83 5.34 -13.54
N ASP A 140 -6.86 5.53 -12.72
CA ASP A 140 -7.02 6.73 -11.91
C ASP A 140 -5.88 6.93 -10.91
N ILE A 141 -5.47 5.86 -10.23
CA ILE A 141 -4.35 5.88 -9.28
C ILE A 141 -3.04 6.15 -10.02
N TYR A 142 -2.82 5.46 -11.14
CA TYR A 142 -1.66 5.60 -12.01
C TYR A 142 -1.47 7.04 -12.49
N LEU A 143 -2.50 7.65 -13.09
CA LEU A 143 -2.45 9.01 -13.63
C LEU A 143 -2.25 10.06 -12.53
N LYS A 144 -2.88 9.87 -11.37
CA LYS A 144 -2.69 10.78 -10.21
C LYS A 144 -1.24 10.75 -9.74
N GLN A 145 -0.63 9.57 -9.66
CA GLN A 145 0.74 9.42 -9.23
C GLN A 145 1.72 9.99 -10.27
N LEU A 146 1.48 9.72 -11.56
CA LEU A 146 2.29 10.25 -12.66
C LEU A 146 2.31 11.79 -12.67
N LYS A 147 1.16 12.42 -12.38
CA LYS A 147 1.03 13.88 -12.36
C LYS A 147 1.60 14.54 -11.10
N LYS A 148 1.33 13.99 -9.91
CA LYS A 148 1.75 14.61 -8.63
C LYS A 148 3.16 14.24 -8.20
N LYS A 149 3.68 13.09 -8.63
CA LYS A 149 4.98 12.53 -8.23
C LYS A 149 5.19 12.59 -6.70
N GLU A 150 4.18 12.20 -5.94
CA GLU A 150 4.30 12.16 -4.48
C GLU A 150 5.33 11.10 -4.04
N ALA A 151 5.84 11.26 -2.81
CA ALA A 151 6.78 10.32 -2.22
C ALA A 151 6.23 8.88 -2.23
N PHE A 152 6.93 7.97 -2.91
CA PHE A 152 6.46 6.61 -3.17
C PHE A 152 6.17 5.82 -1.88
N GLY A 153 6.99 5.99 -0.85
CA GLY A 153 6.73 5.34 0.44
C GLY A 153 5.40 5.74 1.10
N ASN A 154 4.93 6.99 0.93
CA ASN A 154 3.62 7.41 1.42
C ASN A 154 2.50 6.92 0.50
N PHE A 155 2.72 7.01 -0.82
CA PHE A 155 1.82 6.52 -1.85
C PHE A 155 1.46 5.04 -1.64
N LEU A 156 2.48 4.18 -1.58
CA LEU A 156 2.30 2.74 -1.45
C LEU A 156 1.60 2.39 -0.13
N ARG A 157 1.98 3.01 0.99
CA ARG A 157 1.32 2.79 2.29
C ARG A 157 -0.16 3.18 2.27
N ARG A 158 -0.50 4.26 1.57
CA ARG A 158 -1.89 4.70 1.44
C ARG A 158 -2.71 3.70 0.62
N ILE A 159 -2.17 3.22 -0.49
CA ILE A 159 -2.84 2.19 -1.31
C ILE A 159 -2.98 0.90 -0.53
N ASP A 160 -1.91 0.42 0.09
CA ASP A 160 -1.90 -0.80 0.89
C ASP A 160 -2.99 -0.78 1.96
N LYS A 161 -3.11 0.33 2.69
CA LYS A 161 -4.16 0.53 3.68
C LYS A 161 -5.56 0.51 3.07
N ILE A 162 -5.79 1.19 1.95
CA ILE A 162 -7.11 1.22 1.28
C ILE A 162 -7.48 -0.19 0.81
N THR A 163 -6.53 -0.91 0.22
CA THR A 163 -6.71 -2.27 -0.27
C THR A 163 -6.99 -3.24 0.87
N ASP A 164 -6.26 -3.14 1.99
CA ASP A 164 -6.47 -3.97 3.18
C ASP A 164 -7.85 -3.74 3.81
N ILE A 165 -8.28 -2.47 3.87
CA ILE A 165 -9.65 -2.11 4.27
C ILE A 165 -10.66 -2.78 3.34
N GLN A 166 -10.51 -2.65 2.02
CA GLN A 166 -11.45 -3.23 1.05
C GLN A 166 -11.53 -4.75 1.17
N LYS A 167 -10.38 -5.45 1.23
CA LYS A 167 -10.32 -6.90 1.43
C LYS A 167 -10.98 -7.33 2.74
N THR A 168 -10.89 -6.51 3.78
CA THR A 168 -11.58 -6.76 5.05
C THR A 168 -13.09 -6.55 4.90
N LEU A 169 -13.53 -5.49 4.22
CA LEU A 169 -14.94 -5.19 3.98
C LEU A 169 -15.63 -6.25 3.11
N GLU A 170 -14.93 -6.83 2.13
CA GLU A 170 -15.43 -7.95 1.30
C GLU A 170 -15.75 -9.20 2.11
N LYS A 171 -15.15 -9.36 3.29
CA LYS A 171 -15.43 -10.47 4.21
C LYS A 171 -16.59 -10.19 5.15
N PHE A 172 -17.13 -8.97 5.19
CA PHE A 172 -18.30 -8.69 6.01
C PHE A 172 -19.54 -9.35 5.40
N PRO A 173 -20.43 -9.91 6.25
CA PRO A 173 -21.72 -10.35 5.77
C PRO A 173 -22.56 -9.16 5.35
N TRP A 174 -23.50 -9.38 4.43
CA TRP A 174 -24.50 -8.40 4.00
C TRP A 174 -23.96 -7.10 3.37
N GLN A 175 -22.73 -7.09 2.84
CA GLN A 175 -22.13 -5.89 2.24
C GLN A 175 -23.02 -5.21 1.18
N ASN A 176 -23.80 -5.99 0.42
CA ASN A 176 -24.67 -5.52 -0.65
C ASN A 176 -26.16 -5.56 -0.29
N ILE A 177 -26.49 -5.68 1.01
CA ILE A 177 -27.87 -5.77 1.47
C ILE A 177 -28.11 -4.63 2.48
N GLU A 178 -29.04 -3.75 2.13
CA GLU A 178 -29.61 -2.82 3.10
C GLU A 178 -30.71 -3.55 3.87
N PHE A 179 -30.60 -3.59 5.19
CA PHE A 179 -31.70 -4.02 6.06
C PHE A 179 -32.14 -2.85 6.94
N GLU A 180 -33.45 -2.70 7.11
CA GLU A 180 -34.04 -1.59 7.85
C GLU A 180 -33.95 -1.77 9.37
N GLY A 181 -34.19 -0.70 10.11
CA GLY A 181 -34.29 -0.73 11.57
C GLY A 181 -32.93 -0.76 12.29
N PRO A 182 -32.93 -1.08 13.59
CA PRO A 182 -31.76 -0.91 14.45
C PRO A 182 -30.54 -1.75 14.02
N CYS A 183 -30.76 -2.98 13.55
CA CYS A 183 -29.65 -3.80 13.06
C CYS A 183 -29.01 -3.21 11.79
N GLY A 184 -29.83 -2.61 10.92
CA GLY A 184 -29.38 -1.89 9.73
C GLY A 184 -28.49 -0.72 10.08
N VAL A 185 -28.97 0.13 11.00
CA VAL A 185 -28.20 1.25 11.55
C VAL A 185 -26.88 0.77 12.16
N ALA A 186 -26.91 -0.30 12.96
CA ALA A 186 -25.71 -0.87 13.56
C ALA A 186 -24.69 -1.30 12.49
N HIS A 187 -25.14 -2.04 11.47
CA HIS A 187 -24.26 -2.50 10.40
C HIS A 187 -23.70 -1.34 9.58
N ALA A 188 -24.53 -0.37 9.20
CA ALA A 188 -24.08 0.82 8.47
C ALA A 188 -23.02 1.62 9.25
N LEU A 189 -23.21 1.78 10.57
CA LEU A 189 -22.25 2.46 11.44
C LEU A 189 -20.93 1.70 11.56
N VAL A 190 -20.98 0.37 11.70
CA VAL A 190 -19.79 -0.48 11.70
C VAL A 190 -19.05 -0.38 10.38
N MET A 191 -19.74 -0.56 9.25
CA MET A 191 -19.15 -0.50 7.91
C MET A 191 -18.49 0.86 7.67
N LEU A 192 -19.19 1.96 7.99
CA LEU A 192 -18.65 3.32 7.88
C LEU A 192 -17.45 3.57 8.80
N ALA A 193 -17.44 2.99 10.00
CA ALA A 193 -16.31 3.12 10.91
C ALA A 193 -15.07 2.33 10.47
N ARG A 194 -15.28 1.17 9.85
CA ARG A 194 -14.22 0.30 9.33
C ARG A 194 -13.66 0.80 8.01
N SER A 195 -14.49 1.40 7.16
CA SER A 195 -14.06 1.97 5.88
C SER A 195 -13.36 3.33 6.05
N GLU A 196 -13.90 4.21 6.90
CA GLU A 196 -13.43 5.58 7.05
C GLU A 196 -12.78 5.81 8.42
N SER A 197 -13.61 6.01 9.45
CA SER A 197 -13.18 6.16 10.84
C SER A 197 -14.35 6.17 11.81
N VAL A 198 -14.08 5.86 13.08
CA VAL A 198 -15.03 6.03 14.19
C VAL A 198 -15.56 7.47 14.29
N GLY A 199 -14.75 8.49 13.96
CA GLY A 199 -15.18 9.88 13.99
C GLY A 199 -16.24 10.21 12.94
N VAL A 200 -16.08 9.67 11.73
CA VAL A 200 -17.04 9.83 10.63
C VAL A 200 -18.34 9.09 10.96
N SER A 201 -18.28 7.85 11.45
CA SER A 201 -19.48 7.11 11.85
C SER A 201 -20.21 7.76 13.04
N CYS A 202 -19.49 8.29 14.04
CA CYS A 202 -20.09 9.07 15.12
C CYS A 202 -20.76 10.35 14.62
N THR A 203 -20.20 11.01 13.60
CA THR A 203 -20.82 12.19 13.00
C THR A 203 -22.10 11.82 12.25
N TYR A 204 -22.07 10.71 11.50
CA TYR A 204 -23.23 10.15 10.84
C TYR A 204 -24.34 9.77 11.84
N ALA A 205 -24.00 9.10 12.94
CA ALA A 205 -24.94 8.73 14.01
C ALA A 205 -25.74 9.95 14.52
N THR A 206 -25.12 11.12 14.67
CA THR A 206 -25.84 12.33 15.13
C THR A 206 -26.88 12.86 14.16
N LYS A 207 -26.84 12.42 12.89
CA LYS A 207 -27.74 12.85 11.82
C LYS A 207 -28.86 11.83 11.56
N ILE A 208 -28.78 10.63 12.13
CA ILE A 208 -29.82 9.61 12.00
C ILE A 208 -31.11 10.15 12.61
N ARG A 209 -32.18 10.09 11.81
CA ARG A 209 -33.56 10.43 12.18
C ARG A 209 -34.41 9.29 11.66
N GLY A 210 -35.24 8.71 12.52
CA GLY A 210 -35.99 7.50 12.18
C GLY A 210 -36.88 7.07 13.33
N SER A 211 -37.07 5.76 13.45
CA SER A 211 -37.75 5.15 14.60
C SER A 211 -37.01 5.38 15.91
N LEU A 212 -37.71 5.18 17.02
CA LEU A 212 -37.13 5.31 18.36
C LEU A 212 -35.93 4.36 18.54
N GLU A 213 -36.05 3.16 17.98
CA GLU A 213 -35.06 2.10 18.03
C GLU A 213 -33.81 2.44 17.20
N GLU A 214 -33.98 3.07 16.03
CA GLU A 214 -32.86 3.54 15.22
C GLU A 214 -32.12 4.71 15.89
N GLU A 215 -32.85 5.65 16.49
CA GLU A 215 -32.25 6.72 17.30
C GLU A 215 -31.53 6.16 18.52
N ALA A 216 -32.06 5.12 19.16
CA ALA A 216 -31.44 4.46 20.30
C ALA A 216 -30.12 3.77 19.91
N LEU A 217 -30.07 3.12 18.74
CA LEU A 217 -28.82 2.54 18.20
C LEU A 217 -27.79 3.62 17.87
N ALA A 218 -28.22 4.73 17.26
CA ALA A 218 -27.35 5.85 16.97
C ALA A 218 -26.78 6.47 18.26
N TRP A 219 -27.58 6.57 19.32
CA TRP A 219 -27.11 6.98 20.65
C TRP A 219 -26.13 5.99 21.27
N CYS A 220 -26.45 4.70 21.22
CA CYS A 220 -25.62 3.59 21.67
C CYS A 220 -24.22 3.64 21.03
N TRP A 221 -24.14 3.91 19.72
CA TRP A 221 -22.88 4.09 19.01
C TRP A 221 -22.01 5.23 19.57
N LEU A 222 -22.64 6.34 19.98
CA LEU A 222 -21.93 7.46 20.61
C LEU A 222 -21.43 7.09 22.02
N LEU A 223 -22.18 6.27 22.77
CA LEU A 223 -21.79 5.80 24.09
C LEU A 223 -20.56 4.89 24.03
N ILE A 224 -20.57 3.85 23.17
CA ILE A 224 -19.45 2.89 23.07
C ILE A 224 -18.12 3.58 22.71
N HIS A 225 -18.20 4.68 21.97
CA HIS A 225 -17.02 5.46 21.55
C HIS A 225 -16.75 6.70 22.40
N LYS A 226 -17.52 6.92 23.48
CA LYS A 226 -17.38 8.07 24.39
C LYS A 226 -17.46 9.41 23.64
N LYS A 227 -18.33 9.48 22.63
CA LYS A 227 -18.58 10.66 21.77
C LYS A 227 -19.97 11.26 21.99
N ASN A 228 -20.64 10.91 23.09
CA ASN A 228 -22.00 11.34 23.44
C ASN A 228 -22.07 12.75 24.06
N SER A 229 -21.02 13.18 24.78
CA SER A 229 -21.01 14.45 25.52
C SER A 229 -21.43 15.66 24.66
N GLY A 230 -22.42 16.42 25.13
CA GLY A 230 -22.93 17.63 24.47
C GLY A 230 -23.85 17.37 23.27
N LYS A 231 -24.26 16.11 23.05
CA LYS A 231 -25.15 15.72 21.96
C LYS A 231 -26.47 15.13 22.43
N ASP A 232 -26.66 14.95 23.74
CA ASP A 232 -27.87 14.44 24.38
C ASP A 232 -29.15 15.09 23.87
N TRP A 233 -29.12 16.42 23.71
CA TRP A 233 -30.26 17.22 23.25
C TRP A 233 -30.72 16.89 21.82
N LYS A 234 -29.91 16.17 21.03
CA LYS A 234 -30.23 15.77 19.66
C LYS A 234 -31.05 14.49 19.57
N PHE A 235 -31.23 13.77 20.68
CA PHE A 235 -31.87 12.45 20.73
C PHE A 235 -33.07 12.47 21.67
N ASN A 236 -34.10 11.70 21.34
CA ASN A 236 -35.24 11.50 22.22
C ASN A 236 -34.79 10.91 23.58
N PRO A 237 -35.25 11.40 24.74
CA PRO A 237 -34.94 10.82 26.04
C PRO A 237 -35.17 9.31 26.13
N SER A 238 -36.30 8.81 25.62
CA SER A 238 -36.60 7.38 25.62
C SER A 238 -35.62 6.58 24.73
N ALA A 239 -35.18 7.16 23.62
CA ALA A 239 -34.16 6.54 22.77
C ALA A 239 -32.80 6.48 23.49
N ARG A 240 -32.47 7.48 24.32
CA ARG A 240 -31.24 7.47 25.11
C ARG A 240 -31.25 6.39 26.19
N ASP A 241 -32.39 6.20 26.85
CA ASP A 241 -32.57 5.15 27.86
C ASP A 241 -32.44 3.76 27.22
N LEU A 242 -33.19 3.49 26.13
CA LEU A 242 -33.07 2.23 25.37
C LEU A 242 -31.63 2.01 24.85
N GLY A 243 -31.00 3.04 24.30
CA GLY A 243 -29.64 2.96 23.78
C GLY A 243 -28.60 2.64 24.88
N GLY A 244 -28.86 3.05 26.12
CA GLY A 244 -28.07 2.67 27.29
C GLY A 244 -28.09 1.15 27.51
N ASP A 245 -29.27 0.54 27.49
CA ASP A 245 -29.44 -0.91 27.68
C ASP A 245 -28.77 -1.74 26.57
N TRP A 246 -28.72 -1.19 25.36
CA TRP A 246 -28.17 -1.87 24.18
C TRP A 246 -26.66 -1.74 24.04
N THR A 247 -26.02 -0.90 24.86
CA THR A 247 -24.59 -0.55 24.80
C THR A 247 -23.67 -1.78 24.85
N SER A 248 -23.95 -2.74 25.73
CA SER A 248 -23.12 -3.96 25.81
C SER A 248 -23.23 -4.81 24.55
N SER A 249 -24.43 -4.98 23.98
CA SER A 249 -24.63 -5.82 22.80
C SER A 249 -24.00 -5.19 21.54
N LEU A 250 -24.08 -3.87 21.39
CA LEU A 250 -23.44 -3.16 20.28
C LEU A 250 -21.91 -3.12 20.43
N SER A 251 -21.39 -3.02 21.66
CA SER A 251 -19.95 -3.11 21.93
C SER A 251 -19.38 -4.46 21.51
N ASP A 252 -20.05 -5.57 21.88
CA ASP A 252 -19.67 -6.92 21.45
C ASP A 252 -19.61 -7.01 19.91
N LEU A 253 -20.62 -6.45 19.21
CA LEU A 253 -20.66 -6.44 17.75
C LEU A 253 -19.49 -5.66 17.14
N TRP A 254 -19.20 -4.48 17.71
CA TRP A 254 -18.07 -3.66 17.28
C TRP A 254 -16.74 -4.39 17.48
N GLU A 255 -16.55 -5.10 18.58
CA GLU A 255 -15.34 -5.88 18.84
C GLU A 255 -15.18 -7.04 17.84
N GLU A 256 -16.24 -7.81 17.58
CA GLU A 256 -16.20 -8.88 16.59
C GLU A 256 -15.96 -8.37 15.16
N SER A 257 -16.43 -7.16 14.84
CA SER A 257 -16.16 -6.55 13.54
C SER A 257 -14.65 -6.33 13.28
N ALA A 258 -13.81 -6.24 14.32
CA ALA A 258 -12.36 -6.14 14.16
C ALA A 258 -11.71 -7.47 13.72
N LYS A 259 -12.40 -8.59 13.94
CA LYS A 259 -11.89 -9.93 13.69
C LYS A 259 -12.28 -10.47 12.32
N VAL A 260 -13.29 -9.88 11.67
CA VAL A 260 -13.82 -10.30 10.36
C VAL A 260 -12.73 -10.51 9.31
N GLY A 261 -11.76 -9.60 9.25
CA GLY A 261 -10.63 -9.70 8.30
C GLY A 261 -9.80 -10.98 8.43
N LYS A 262 -9.71 -11.56 9.64
CA LYS A 262 -8.86 -12.71 9.98
C LYS A 262 -9.64 -13.99 10.26
N GLU A 263 -10.74 -13.88 10.99
CA GLU A 263 -11.53 -15.00 11.51
C GLU A 263 -12.81 -15.27 10.69
N GLY A 264 -13.17 -14.36 9.76
CA GLY A 264 -14.35 -14.49 8.91
C GLY A 264 -15.62 -13.88 9.52
N ALA A 265 -16.73 -14.01 8.79
CA ALA A 265 -18.00 -13.31 9.09
C ALA A 265 -18.79 -13.88 10.28
N GLN A 266 -18.55 -15.14 10.68
CA GLN A 266 -19.43 -15.87 11.59
C GLN A 266 -19.59 -15.19 12.95
N GLY A 267 -18.49 -14.80 13.60
CA GLY A 267 -18.53 -14.15 14.91
C GLY A 267 -19.30 -12.83 14.87
N TYR A 268 -19.12 -12.04 13.81
CA TYR A 268 -19.86 -10.79 13.61
C TYR A 268 -21.37 -11.05 13.43
N ALA A 269 -21.74 -12.05 12.64
CA ALA A 269 -23.14 -12.40 12.45
C ALA A 269 -23.81 -12.95 13.71
N ASP A 270 -23.11 -13.75 14.51
CA ASP A 270 -23.61 -14.25 15.79
C ASP A 270 -23.91 -13.09 16.76
N LYS A 271 -23.04 -12.07 16.80
CA LYS A 271 -23.29 -10.86 17.58
C LYS A 271 -24.40 -9.99 17.00
N MET A 272 -24.56 -9.95 15.67
CA MET A 272 -25.69 -9.26 15.05
C MET A 272 -27.02 -9.92 15.43
N ASN A 273 -27.08 -11.26 15.42
CA ASN A 273 -28.24 -12.01 15.91
C ASN A 273 -28.51 -11.76 17.41
N LYS A 274 -27.46 -11.65 18.23
CA LYS A 274 -27.61 -11.27 19.65
C LYS A 274 -28.16 -9.86 19.78
N LEU A 275 -27.64 -8.89 19.02
CA LEU A 275 -28.13 -7.51 19.01
C LEU A 275 -29.61 -7.46 18.62
N GLN A 276 -30.01 -8.16 17.56
CA GLN A 276 -31.40 -8.25 17.11
C GLN A 276 -32.35 -8.73 18.22
N LYS A 277 -31.94 -9.74 19.01
CA LYS A 277 -32.70 -10.23 20.16
C LYS A 277 -32.81 -9.15 21.25
N THR A 278 -31.71 -8.46 21.54
CA THR A 278 -31.69 -7.37 22.53
C THR A 278 -32.56 -6.20 22.12
N THR A 279 -32.60 -5.88 20.82
CA THR A 279 -33.41 -4.78 20.27
C THR A 279 -34.87 -5.15 20.05
N GLY A 280 -35.24 -6.42 20.28
CA GLY A 280 -36.61 -6.92 20.09
C GLY A 280 -37.10 -6.87 18.64
N THR A 281 -36.19 -6.76 17.67
CA THR A 281 -36.55 -6.53 16.27
C THR A 281 -37.01 -7.85 15.62
N GLN A 282 -38.23 -7.88 15.09
CA GLN A 282 -38.82 -9.09 14.51
C GLN A 282 -38.37 -9.37 13.06
N HIS A 283 -37.67 -8.42 12.42
CA HIS A 283 -37.23 -8.56 11.03
C HIS A 283 -36.08 -9.55 10.97
N LYS A 284 -36.30 -10.73 10.37
CA LYS A 284 -35.28 -11.78 10.23
C LYS A 284 -34.09 -11.23 9.44
N LEU A 285 -32.88 -11.41 9.97
CA LEU A 285 -31.66 -11.06 9.24
C LEU A 285 -31.57 -11.94 7.96
N PRO A 286 -31.08 -11.38 6.84
CA PRO A 286 -30.85 -12.16 5.63
C PRO A 286 -29.85 -13.30 5.88
N GLU A 287 -29.93 -14.39 5.11
CA GLU A 287 -28.88 -15.40 5.07
C GLU A 287 -27.66 -14.85 4.32
N PHE A 288 -26.45 -15.19 4.77
CA PHE A 288 -25.17 -14.74 4.19
C PHE A 288 -24.18 -15.90 4.07
#